data_AF-A0A5B7J0E5-F1
#
_entry.id   AF-A0A5B7J0E5-F1
#
_cell.length_a   1.000
_cell.length_b   1.000
_cell.length_c   1.000
_cell.angle_alpha   90.00
_cell.angle_beta   90.00
_cell.angle_gamma   90.00
#
_symmetry.space_group_name_H-M   'P 1'
#
loop_
_entity.id
_entity.type
_entity.pdbx_description
1 polymer ?
#
loop_
_entity_poly.entity_id
_entity_poly.type
_entity_poly.pdbx_seq_one_letter_code
_entity_poly.pdbx_strand_id
1 'polypeptide(L)'
;MYPPGTTHTYSYFESRGGKFPYVCFFGLQYILKRWLTGPVVTREAVEEAKELYKHALRTDTIFNEAGWNHIIEVSVGGAMQARTENQEE
;
A
#
# COMPACT_ATOMS: atom_id res chain seq x y z
N MET A 1 10.67 -9.67 -7.88
CA MET A 1 11.33 -8.92 -6.78
C MET A 1 11.94 -7.66 -7.38
N TYR A 2 11.98 -6.55 -6.64
CA TYR A 2 12.63 -5.32 -7.13
C TYR A 2 14.14 -5.53 -7.32
N PRO A 3 14.77 -4.86 -8.30
CA PRO A 3 16.22 -4.89 -8.44
C PRO A 3 16.95 -4.44 -7.15
N PRO A 4 18.12 -5.03 -6.82
CA PRO A 4 18.92 -4.59 -5.67
C PRO A 4 19.23 -3.09 -5.74
N GLY A 5 19.13 -2.39 -4.60
CA GLY A 5 19.38 -0.95 -4.51
C GLY A 5 18.21 -0.06 -4.94
N THR A 6 17.03 -0.62 -5.24
CA THR A 6 15.82 0.16 -5.51
C THR A 6 15.41 0.94 -4.26
N THR A 7 15.41 2.28 -4.35
CA THR A 7 14.98 3.18 -3.27
C THR A 7 13.64 3.86 -3.54
N HIS A 8 13.20 3.90 -4.80
CA HIS A 8 11.97 4.56 -5.21
C HIS A 8 11.25 3.71 -6.27
N THR A 9 9.93 3.66 -6.15
CA THR A 9 9.03 3.07 -7.15
C THR A 9 7.95 4.08 -7.48
N TYR A 10 7.66 4.27 -8.76
CA TYR A 10 6.58 5.13 -9.25
C TYR A 10 5.54 4.28 -9.98
N SER A 11 4.26 4.63 -9.82
CA SER A 11 3.14 3.95 -10.47
C SER A 11 2.03 4.96 -10.76
N TYR A 12 1.27 4.73 -11.83
CA TYR A 12 0.13 5.54 -12.22
C TYR A 12 -1.08 4.65 -12.52
N PHE A 13 -2.26 5.24 -12.50
CA PHE A 13 -3.52 4.57 -12.81
C PHE A 13 -4.26 5.34 -13.89
N GLU A 14 -4.70 4.65 -14.93
CA GLU A 14 -5.46 5.23 -16.04
C GLU A 14 -6.59 4.29 -16.49
N SER A 15 -7.63 4.86 -17.06
CA SER A 15 -8.66 4.09 -17.79
C SER A 15 -8.21 3.93 -19.24
N ARG A 16 -7.33 2.96 -19.51
CA ARG A 16 -6.73 2.78 -20.84
C ARG A 16 -7.74 2.20 -21.83
N GLY A 17 -8.26 3.05 -22.72
CA GLY A 17 -9.22 2.67 -23.74
C GLY A 17 -10.58 2.21 -23.15
N GLY A 18 -11.52 1.84 -24.03
CA GLY A 18 -12.82 1.33 -23.60
C GLY A 18 -13.96 1.79 -24.50
N LYS A 19 -15.19 1.42 -24.10
CA LYS A 19 -16.41 1.79 -24.83
C LYS A 19 -16.69 3.29 -24.77
N PHE A 20 -16.26 3.96 -23.70
CA PHE A 20 -16.53 5.36 -23.45
C PHE A 20 -15.27 6.19 -23.68
N PRO A 21 -15.35 7.31 -24.41
CA PRO A 21 -14.19 8.15 -24.70
C PRO A 21 -13.70 8.95 -23.48
N TYR A 22 -14.53 9.10 -22.44
CA TYR A 22 -14.19 9.83 -21.22
C TYR A 22 -14.70 9.08 -19.99
N VAL A 23 -13.98 9.22 -18.87
CA VAL A 23 -14.35 8.68 -17.56
C VAL A 23 -14.20 9.79 -16.53
N CYS A 24 -15.20 9.94 -15.66
CA CYS A 24 -15.12 10.85 -14.53
C CYS A 24 -14.23 10.25 -13.44
N PHE A 25 -13.15 10.93 -13.10
CA PHE A 25 -12.30 10.53 -11.97
C PHE A 25 -12.90 11.03 -10.65
N PHE A 26 -13.43 10.10 -9.85
CA PHE A 26 -14.05 10.40 -8.56
C PHE A 26 -13.81 9.26 -7.56
N GLY A 27 -13.75 9.60 -6.27
CA GLY A 27 -13.74 8.62 -5.17
C GLY A 27 -12.37 8.34 -4.55
N LEU A 28 -11.26 8.75 -5.16
CA LEU A 28 -9.91 8.50 -4.60
C LEU A 28 -9.78 9.08 -3.17
N GLN A 29 -10.24 10.30 -2.94
CA GLN A 29 -10.15 10.94 -1.62
C GLN A 29 -10.81 10.11 -0.51
N TYR A 30 -11.93 9.44 -0.80
CA TYR A 30 -12.62 8.57 0.16
C TYR A 30 -11.77 7.34 0.50
N ILE A 31 -11.17 6.69 -0.50
CA ILE A 31 -10.30 5.52 -0.31
C ILE A 31 -9.09 5.92 0.56
N LEU A 32 -8.44 7.04 0.24
CA LEU A 32 -7.28 7.55 0.99
C LEU A 32 -7.63 7.79 2.47
N LYS A 33 -8.73 8.51 2.72
CA LYS A 33 -9.15 8.85 4.09
C LYS A 33 -9.59 7.65 4.91
N ARG A 34 -10.24 6.68 4.27
CA ARG A 34 -10.82 5.53 4.98
C ARG A 34 -9.77 4.48 5.35
N TRP A 35 -8.79 4.26 4.47
CA TRP A 35 -7.94 3.06 4.57
C TRP A 35 -6.44 3.34 4.68
N LEU A 36 -5.98 4.54 4.31
CA LEU A 36 -4.55 4.82 4.17
C LEU A 36 -4.07 5.95 5.07
N THR A 37 -4.98 6.67 5.72
CA THR A 37 -4.66 7.81 6.60
C THR A 37 -4.76 7.41 8.07
N GLY A 38 -3.81 7.88 8.89
CA GLY A 38 -3.76 7.58 10.33
C GLY A 38 -3.01 6.28 10.65
N PRO A 39 -3.15 5.74 11.88
CA PRO A 39 -2.42 4.56 12.34
C PRO A 39 -3.00 3.27 11.76
N VAL A 40 -2.79 3.04 10.46
CA VAL A 40 -3.38 1.92 9.71
C VAL A 40 -2.55 0.64 9.79
N VAL A 41 -1.32 0.72 10.31
CA VAL A 41 -0.45 -0.44 10.58
C VAL A 41 -0.17 -0.51 12.09
N THR A 42 -0.52 -1.64 12.72
CA THR A 42 -0.23 -1.90 14.14
C THR A 42 0.55 -3.20 14.30
N ARG A 43 1.20 -3.40 15.46
CA ARG A 43 1.98 -4.62 15.71
C ARG A 43 1.09 -5.87 15.73
N GLU A 44 -0.11 -5.74 16.26
CA GLU A 44 -1.11 -6.81 16.33
C GLU A 44 -1.54 -7.24 14.92
N ALA A 45 -1.80 -6.27 14.04
CA ALA A 45 -2.17 -6.55 12.65
C ALA A 45 -1.01 -7.20 11.86
N VAL A 46 0.24 -6.83 12.15
CA VAL A 46 1.42 -7.46 11.53
C VAL A 46 1.57 -8.91 11.96
N GLU A 47 1.38 -9.21 13.26
CA GLU A 47 1.45 -10.58 13.77
C GLU A 47 0.30 -11.44 13.24
N GLU A 48 -0.93 -10.92 13.21
CA GLU A 48 -2.08 -11.60 12.62
C GLU A 48 -1.83 -11.91 11.13
N ALA A 49 -1.33 -10.93 10.37
CA ALA A 49 -1.02 -11.11 8.96
C ALA A 49 0.09 -12.15 8.75
N LYS A 50 1.15 -12.14 9.58
CA LYS A 50 2.24 -13.12 9.50
C LYS A 50 1.74 -14.54 9.68
N GLU A 51 0.94 -14.80 10.70
CA GLU A 51 0.38 -16.14 10.94
C GLU A 51 -0.59 -16.54 9.82
N LEU A 52 -1.43 -15.62 9.33
CA LEU A 52 -2.30 -15.86 8.19
C LEU A 52 -1.50 -16.28 6.94
N TYR A 53 -0.43 -15.55 6.61
CA TYR A 53 0.43 -15.86 5.46
C TYR A 53 1.13 -17.21 5.63
N LYS A 54 1.64 -17.51 6.83
CA LYS A 54 2.26 -18.79 7.15
C LYS A 54 1.31 -19.96 6.95
N HIS A 55 0.05 -19.82 7.37
CA HIS A 55 -0.98 -20.84 7.15
C HIS A 55 -1.38 -20.95 5.69
N ALA A 56 -1.62 -19.84 4.99
CA ALA A 56 -2.08 -19.81 3.61
C ALA A 56 -1.04 -20.33 2.62
N LEU A 57 0.23 -19.96 2.81
CA LEU A 57 1.33 -20.28 1.90
C LEU A 57 2.22 -21.44 2.39
N ARG A 58 1.98 -21.95 3.61
CA ARG A 58 2.77 -23.00 4.27
C ARG A 58 4.27 -22.69 4.37
N THR A 59 4.61 -21.40 4.47
CA THR A 59 5.98 -20.91 4.64
C THR A 59 5.98 -19.58 5.39
N ASP A 60 7.02 -19.37 6.21
CA ASP A 60 7.28 -18.16 6.98
C ASP A 60 8.23 -17.17 6.26
N THR A 61 8.77 -17.55 5.10
CA THR A 61 9.86 -16.80 4.44
C THR A 61 9.39 -15.65 3.53
N ILE A 62 8.10 -15.59 3.19
CA ILE A 62 7.57 -14.65 2.18
C ILE A 62 7.11 -13.33 2.80
N PHE A 63 6.63 -13.35 4.05
CA PHE A 63 6.05 -12.18 4.68
C PHE A 63 7.15 -11.21 5.15
N ASN A 64 7.10 -9.97 4.67
CA ASN A 64 8.09 -8.94 5.00
C ASN A 64 7.78 -8.27 6.35
N GLU A 65 7.86 -9.04 7.44
CA GLU A 65 7.61 -8.57 8.80
C GLU A 65 8.52 -7.38 9.17
N ALA A 66 9.79 -7.44 8.80
CA ALA A 66 10.76 -6.38 9.08
C ALA A 66 10.37 -5.05 8.40
N GLY A 67 9.92 -5.10 7.14
CA GLY A 67 9.44 -3.91 6.43
C GLY A 67 8.20 -3.29 7.06
N TRP A 68 7.25 -4.12 7.53
CA TRP A 68 6.05 -3.62 8.22
C TRP A 68 6.38 -3.00 9.58
N ASN A 69 7.25 -3.65 10.38
CA ASN A 69 7.70 -3.09 11.65
C ASN A 69 8.46 -1.77 11.47
N HIS A 70 9.27 -1.65 10.41
CA HIS A 70 9.94 -0.40 10.07
C HIS A 70 8.94 0.74 9.85
N ILE A 71 7.81 0.50 9.16
CA ILE A 71 6.75 1.51 8.97
C ILE A 71 6.20 1.99 10.31
N ILE A 72 5.92 1.08 11.25
CA ILE A 72 5.43 1.43 12.59
C ILE A 72 6.42 2.34 13.33
N GLU A 73 7.71 2.08 13.19
CA GLU A 73 8.78 2.80 13.89
C GLU A 73 9.05 4.20 13.32
N VAL A 74 9.04 4.36 11.99
CA VAL A 74 9.44 5.62 11.34
C VAL A 74 8.29 6.57 11.04
N SER A 75 7.06 6.05 10.94
CA SER A 75 5.88 6.88 10.73
C SER A 75 5.26 7.28 12.06
N VAL A 76 4.59 8.43 12.10
CA VAL A 76 3.84 8.86 13.29
C VAL A 76 2.66 7.92 13.47
N GLY A 77 2.88 6.81 14.20
CA GLY A 77 1.85 5.85 14.59
C GLY A 77 1.46 4.81 13.53
N GLY A 78 2.28 4.48 12.52
CA GLY A 78 1.92 3.46 11.52
C GLY A 78 1.14 4.00 10.31
N ALA A 79 1.31 5.29 10.00
CA ALA A 79 0.71 5.92 8.83
C ALA A 79 1.45 5.53 7.54
N MET A 80 0.69 5.16 6.51
CA MET A 80 1.25 4.77 5.23
C MET A 80 1.75 6.00 4.46
N GLN A 81 3.04 6.01 4.12
CA GLN A 81 3.67 7.12 3.41
C GLN A 81 3.57 6.89 1.90
N ALA A 82 2.57 7.51 1.27
CA ALA A 82 2.44 7.59 -0.17
C ALA A 82 2.16 9.04 -0.60
N ARG A 83 2.87 9.51 -1.63
CA ARG A 83 2.55 10.78 -2.28
C ARG A 83 1.60 10.51 -3.44
N THR A 84 0.44 11.16 -3.42
CA THR A 84 -0.50 11.15 -4.53
C THR A 84 -0.46 12.48 -5.25
N GLU A 85 -0.58 12.42 -6.57
CA GLU A 85 -0.68 13.57 -7.45
C GLU A 85 -1.78 13.27 -8.46
N ASN A 86 -2.73 14.20 -8.60
CA ASN A 86 -3.72 14.11 -9.66
C ASN A 86 -3.18 14.93 -10.83
N GLN A 87 -3.01 14.30 -11.98
CA GLN A 87 -2.69 15.05 -13.20
C GLN A 87 -4.02 15.50 -13.80
N GLU A 88 -4.30 16.79 -13.71
CA GLU A 88 -5.41 17.42 -14.44
C GLU A 88 -4.92 17.67 -15.88
N GLU A 89 -5.58 17.00 -16.84
CA GLU A 89 -5.60 17.44 -18.25
C GLU A 89 -6.76 18.41 -18.49
#